data_AF-S0INT6-F1
#
_entry.id   AF-S0INT6-F1
#
_cell.length_a   1.000
_cell.length_b   1.000
_cell.length_c   1.000
_cell.angle_alpha   90.00
_cell.angle_beta   90.00
_cell.angle_gamma   90.00
#
_symmetry.space_group_name_H-M   'P 1'
#
loop_
_entity.id
_entity.type
_entity.pdbx_description
1 polymer ?
#
loop_
_entity_poly.entity_id
_entity_poly.type
_entity_poly.pdbx_seq_one_letter_code
_entity_poly.pdbx_strand_id
1 'polypeptide(L)'
;MISDKLYELAFEYKKRKLWKILWDLQLFGVKLSDGRIGYISIMGAAGEHCALGLYVGDEGMESFRTIARANRYQLSPLEFQEHLLQQNCLQCAFEGKNELSEQELEEARAYARAHDIRISGKNAYPQFVKYQSNHYPWHLQTEQEQELLCQALQAAIELSEILKSTTPIALGLAPVNDLTEEILMLEPGEKGFVLTSTKLPCIKPKKWPAPKAGNDIGIASLKRMERMGVWECELLRFPEPVRNKPEEIPYFPIILLAVESSTNYILPVPPVEHYEDNPEELLNLFMESLQQQKICPDRIKVRDQRTAAFVKAFCSRLKITVSMEKELPALETAEADFLKHFSMSEEEEMDEMIQMMETILELNKEQVESLPENMVEQIDMILEQGILPEELEWKVRRLLHPELADNRPDKSAFRTVKSGRDHSYVISVSLGTGCYRHIRISGRSTLWDLHSIILEAFGFDDDHAHAFFMDNVQWSRRNCYFMRDMEMEYDGPSTEECSLDRAGLCKEKQFKFLFDFGDEWLFQCKVLRVLKEGTEEPEIIKSKGEAPKQYPDWEEDDWEGE
;
A
#
# COMPACT_ATOMS: atom_id res chain seq x y z
N MET A 1 -17.31 15.47 17.67
CA MET A 1 -16.48 15.77 18.85
C MET A 1 -16.43 14.53 19.71
N ILE A 2 -15.23 14.12 20.08
CA ILE A 2 -15.04 12.94 20.94
C ILE A 2 -15.33 13.30 22.40
N SER A 3 -15.94 12.37 23.13
CA SER A 3 -16.30 12.56 24.54
C SER A 3 -15.08 12.52 25.48
N ASP A 4 -15.12 13.33 26.54
CA ASP A 4 -14.09 13.35 27.59
C ASP A 4 -13.86 11.96 28.20
N LYS A 5 -14.93 11.18 28.36
CA LYS A 5 -14.86 9.80 28.89
C LYS A 5 -14.02 8.89 27.98
N LEU A 6 -14.16 9.02 26.67
CA LEU A 6 -13.39 8.20 25.74
C LEU A 6 -11.91 8.57 25.76
N TYR A 7 -11.58 9.87 25.83
CA TYR A 7 -10.20 10.31 26.02
C TYR A 7 -9.61 9.84 27.37
N GLU A 8 -10.38 9.93 28.46
CA GLU A 8 -9.97 9.47 29.79
C GLU A 8 -9.52 8.01 29.75
N LEU A 9 -10.39 7.14 29.23
CA LEU A 9 -10.14 5.70 29.12
C LEU A 9 -8.99 5.41 28.16
N ALA A 10 -8.87 6.13 27.05
CA ALA A 10 -7.77 5.95 26.11
C ALA A 10 -6.41 6.27 26.76
N PHE A 11 -6.29 7.39 27.48
CA PHE A 11 -5.06 7.75 28.19
C PHE A 11 -4.77 6.80 29.36
N GLU A 12 -5.80 6.28 30.04
CA GLU A 12 -5.61 5.26 31.07
C GLU A 12 -5.12 3.93 30.46
N TYR A 13 -5.79 3.43 29.43
CA TYR A 13 -5.41 2.22 28.69
C TYR A 13 -3.97 2.30 28.18
N LYS A 14 -3.56 3.45 27.64
CA LYS A 14 -2.20 3.67 27.15
C LYS A 14 -1.13 3.40 28.21
N LYS A 15 -1.40 3.71 29.49
CA LYS A 15 -0.47 3.46 30.60
C LYS A 15 -0.27 1.97 30.85
N ARG A 16 -1.25 1.13 30.49
CA ARG A 16 -1.23 -0.32 30.68
C ARG A 16 -0.31 -1.04 29.71
N LYS A 17 -0.12 -0.50 28.50
CA LYS A 17 0.76 -1.05 27.46
C LYS A 17 0.53 -2.54 27.21
N LEU A 18 -0.73 -2.96 27.13
CA LEU A 18 -1.10 -4.38 26.97
C LEU A 18 -0.48 -5.02 25.72
N TRP A 19 -0.18 -4.24 24.68
CA TRP A 19 0.55 -4.69 23.49
C TRP A 19 1.96 -5.20 23.78
N LYS A 20 2.54 -4.94 24.96
CA LYS A 20 3.81 -5.57 25.39
C LYS A 20 3.63 -6.98 25.97
N ILE A 21 2.39 -7.40 26.18
CA ILE A 21 2.02 -8.64 26.87
C ILE A 21 1.21 -9.56 25.93
N LEU A 22 0.34 -8.97 25.11
CA LEU A 22 -0.56 -9.67 24.21
C LEU A 22 -0.20 -9.41 22.75
N TRP A 23 -0.45 -10.42 21.93
CA TRP A 23 -0.36 -10.38 20.48
C TRP A 23 -1.73 -10.17 19.85
N ASP A 24 -1.74 -9.65 18.63
CA ASP A 24 -2.92 -9.31 17.82
C ASP A 24 -3.88 -10.49 17.58
N LEU A 25 -3.35 -11.72 17.52
CA LEU A 25 -4.15 -12.94 17.41
C LEU A 25 -4.70 -13.46 18.75
N GLN A 26 -4.30 -12.92 19.90
CA GLN A 26 -4.80 -13.34 21.22
C GLN A 26 -6.06 -12.55 21.60
N LEU A 27 -7.20 -12.92 21.01
CA LEU A 27 -8.48 -12.25 21.26
C LEU A 27 -9.07 -12.58 22.64
N PHE A 28 -9.84 -11.64 23.16
CA PHE A 28 -10.79 -11.87 24.26
C PHE A 28 -12.12 -11.15 23.98
N GLY A 29 -13.20 -11.70 24.51
CA GLY A 29 -14.54 -11.13 24.38
C GLY A 29 -14.85 -10.10 25.46
N VAL A 30 -15.78 -9.20 25.16
CA VAL A 30 -16.49 -8.36 26.12
C VAL A 30 -17.98 -8.44 25.84
N LYS A 31 -18.80 -8.61 26.89
CA LYS A 31 -20.26 -8.49 26.77
C LYS A 31 -20.63 -7.01 26.73
N LEU A 32 -21.19 -6.56 25.60
CA LEU A 32 -21.55 -5.17 25.38
C LEU A 32 -22.94 -4.85 25.94
N SER A 33 -23.18 -3.57 26.22
CA SER A 33 -24.43 -3.04 26.77
C SER A 33 -25.67 -3.33 25.92
N ASP A 34 -25.50 -3.49 24.62
CA ASP A 34 -26.57 -3.84 23.68
C ASP A 34 -26.82 -5.35 23.54
N GLY A 35 -26.14 -6.16 24.36
CA GLY A 35 -26.26 -7.61 24.38
C GLY A 35 -25.38 -8.35 23.36
N ARG A 36 -24.73 -7.65 22.42
CA ARG A 36 -23.75 -8.26 21.51
C ARG A 36 -22.45 -8.59 22.23
N ILE A 37 -21.61 -9.38 21.57
CA ILE A 37 -20.25 -9.65 22.01
C ILE A 37 -19.31 -8.82 21.16
N GLY A 38 -18.41 -8.09 21.80
CA GLY A 38 -17.26 -7.47 21.16
C GLY A 38 -16.04 -8.35 21.32
N TYR A 39 -15.30 -8.60 20.25
CA TYR A 39 -14.02 -9.31 20.26
C TYR A 39 -12.89 -8.29 20.20
N ILE A 40 -12.03 -8.29 21.21
CA ILE A 40 -10.97 -7.31 21.38
C ILE A 40 -9.63 -7.91 20.94
N SER A 41 -8.97 -7.23 20.01
CA SER A 41 -7.59 -7.48 19.58
C SER A 41 -6.68 -6.37 20.09
N ILE A 42 -5.54 -6.75 20.66
CA ILE A 42 -4.51 -5.82 21.12
C ILE A 42 -3.33 -5.87 20.15
N MET A 43 -3.09 -4.77 19.45
CA MET A 43 -2.09 -4.66 18.39
C MET A 43 -0.86 -3.87 18.84
N GLY A 44 0.29 -4.20 18.26
CA GLY A 44 1.54 -3.46 18.43
C GLY A 44 2.62 -4.14 19.26
N ALA A 45 2.59 -5.47 19.38
CA ALA A 45 3.66 -6.26 20.01
C ALA A 45 5.03 -6.06 19.36
N ALA A 46 5.07 -5.85 18.03
CA ALA A 46 6.28 -5.52 17.28
C ALA A 46 6.74 -4.05 17.43
N GLY A 47 6.05 -3.23 18.24
CA GLY A 47 6.37 -1.81 18.44
C GLY A 47 5.81 -0.87 17.36
N GLU A 48 5.16 -1.42 16.34
CA GLU A 48 4.46 -0.69 15.28
C GLU A 48 2.95 -0.73 15.52
N HIS A 49 2.23 0.34 15.19
CA HIS A 49 0.76 0.43 15.28
C HIS A 49 0.17 -0.06 16.62
N CYS A 50 0.44 0.68 17.70
CA CYS A 50 -0.09 0.37 19.03
C CYS A 50 -1.59 0.69 19.10
N ALA A 51 -2.44 -0.33 19.14
CA ALA A 51 -3.88 -0.12 19.07
C ALA A 51 -4.70 -1.17 19.82
N LEU A 52 -5.96 -0.82 20.10
CA LEU A 52 -7.01 -1.74 20.52
C LEU A 52 -8.09 -1.74 19.46
N GLY A 53 -8.37 -2.89 18.85
CA GLY A 53 -9.45 -3.10 17.89
C GLY A 53 -10.62 -3.85 18.53
N LEU A 54 -11.84 -3.34 18.37
CA LEU A 54 -13.10 -3.92 18.81
C LEU A 54 -13.92 -4.38 17.61
N TYR A 55 -14.02 -5.69 17.44
CA TYR A 55 -14.78 -6.35 16.38
C TYR A 55 -16.15 -6.76 16.95
N VAL A 56 -17.23 -6.13 16.50
CA VAL A 56 -18.56 -6.32 17.12
C VAL A 56 -19.38 -7.39 16.39
N GLY A 57 -19.82 -8.41 17.13
CA GLY A 57 -20.73 -9.44 16.62
C GLY A 57 -20.14 -10.34 15.54
N ASP A 58 -21.02 -11.07 14.84
CA ASP A 58 -20.64 -12.03 13.79
C ASP A 58 -19.86 -11.35 12.65
N GLU A 59 -20.30 -10.17 12.21
CA GLU A 59 -19.68 -9.43 11.10
C GLU A 59 -18.27 -8.95 11.46
N GLY A 60 -18.11 -8.37 12.65
CA GLY A 60 -16.79 -7.98 13.14
C GLY A 60 -15.85 -9.18 13.22
N MET A 61 -16.30 -10.30 13.81
CA MET A 61 -15.46 -11.49 13.93
C MET A 61 -15.08 -12.10 12.58
N GLU A 62 -15.99 -12.11 11.60
CA GLU A 62 -15.67 -12.60 10.25
C GLU A 62 -14.66 -11.68 9.54
N SER A 63 -14.76 -10.36 9.72
CA SER A 63 -13.77 -9.43 9.20
C SER A 63 -12.38 -9.65 9.82
N PHE A 64 -12.30 -9.90 11.14
CA PHE A 64 -11.06 -10.26 11.81
C PHE A 64 -10.45 -11.53 11.21
N ARG A 65 -11.23 -12.59 11.01
CA ARG A 65 -10.75 -13.84 10.38
C ARG A 65 -10.26 -13.60 8.95
N THR A 66 -10.95 -12.75 8.21
CA THR A 66 -10.58 -12.41 6.82
C THR A 66 -9.19 -11.76 6.77
N ILE A 67 -8.90 -10.84 7.70
CA ILE A 67 -7.60 -10.18 7.82
C ILE A 67 -6.54 -11.12 8.38
N ALA A 68 -6.87 -11.90 9.41
CA ALA A 68 -5.94 -12.85 10.03
C ALA A 68 -5.48 -13.96 9.06
N ARG A 69 -6.33 -14.31 8.07
CA ARG A 69 -5.99 -15.23 6.98
C ARG A 69 -5.27 -14.56 5.81
N ALA A 70 -5.27 -13.23 5.74
CA ALA A 70 -4.67 -12.49 4.64
C ALA A 70 -3.14 -12.65 4.70
N ASN A 71 -2.60 -13.45 3.79
CA ASN A 71 -1.18 -13.70 3.71
C ASN A 71 -0.59 -13.00 2.48
N ARG A 72 0.16 -11.93 2.73
CA ARG A 72 0.85 -11.13 1.69
C ARG A 72 1.85 -11.91 0.82
N TYR A 73 2.23 -13.12 1.21
CA TYR A 73 3.12 -13.99 0.44
C TYR A 73 2.35 -15.00 -0.43
N GLN A 74 1.04 -15.15 -0.22
CA GLN A 74 0.18 -16.08 -0.96
C GLN A 74 -0.82 -15.38 -1.86
N LEU A 75 -1.12 -14.11 -1.57
CA LEU A 75 -2.10 -13.30 -2.30
C LEU A 75 -1.37 -12.30 -3.20
N SER A 76 -1.99 -11.95 -4.33
CA SER A 76 -1.56 -10.80 -5.13
C SER A 76 -1.69 -9.50 -4.31
N PRO A 77 -1.01 -8.41 -4.68
CA PRO A 77 -1.14 -7.14 -3.97
C PRO A 77 -2.58 -6.63 -3.90
N LEU A 78 -3.35 -6.76 -4.99
CA LEU A 78 -4.75 -6.35 -5.07
C LEU A 78 -5.64 -7.24 -4.19
N GLU A 79 -5.44 -8.56 -4.23
CA GLU A 79 -6.16 -9.50 -3.35
C GLU A 79 -5.85 -9.23 -1.88
N PHE A 80 -4.58 -9.04 -1.53
CA PHE A 80 -4.16 -8.73 -0.17
C PHE A 80 -4.79 -7.44 0.33
N GLN A 81 -4.78 -6.38 -0.50
CA GLN A 81 -5.46 -5.13 -0.18
C GLN A 81 -6.96 -5.36 0.04
N GLU A 82 -7.64 -6.06 -0.86
CA GLU A 82 -9.07 -6.34 -0.71
C GLU A 82 -9.43 -7.06 0.59
N HIS A 83 -8.56 -7.98 1.03
CA HIS A 83 -8.70 -8.64 2.33
C HIS A 83 -8.63 -7.66 3.49
N LEU A 84 -7.69 -6.71 3.46
CA LEU A 84 -7.58 -5.66 4.48
C LEU A 84 -8.78 -4.72 4.46
N LEU A 85 -9.28 -4.37 3.26
CA LEU A 85 -10.47 -3.55 3.09
C LEU A 85 -11.74 -4.18 3.69
N GLN A 86 -11.77 -5.49 3.94
CA GLN A 86 -12.92 -6.11 4.62
C GLN A 86 -13.04 -5.75 6.10
N GLN A 87 -12.04 -5.09 6.71
CA GLN A 87 -12.03 -4.76 8.13
C GLN A 87 -13.31 -4.04 8.58
N ASN A 88 -13.92 -4.56 9.64
CA ASN A 88 -15.12 -4.00 10.24
C ASN A 88 -14.96 -4.00 11.77
N CYS A 89 -14.47 -2.88 12.31
CA CYS A 89 -14.19 -2.72 13.72
C CYS A 89 -14.16 -1.24 14.15
N LEU A 90 -14.18 -1.02 15.46
CA LEU A 90 -13.86 0.26 16.07
C LEU A 90 -12.48 0.17 16.71
N GLN A 91 -11.68 1.22 16.60
CA GLN A 91 -10.28 1.18 17.03
C GLN A 91 -9.92 2.41 17.85
N CYS A 92 -9.17 2.18 18.92
CA CYS A 92 -8.39 3.19 19.62
C CYS A 92 -6.91 2.94 19.29
N ALA A 93 -6.34 3.73 18.38
CA ALA A 93 -4.93 3.68 18.00
C ALA A 93 -4.12 4.75 18.75
N PHE A 94 -2.81 4.56 18.85
CA PHE A 94 -1.89 5.56 19.39
C PHE A 94 -0.88 5.95 18.34
N GLU A 95 -1.01 7.16 17.83
CA GLU A 95 -0.28 7.62 16.65
C GLU A 95 0.58 8.85 16.97
N GLY A 96 1.44 9.18 16.01
CA GLY A 96 2.24 10.39 16.01
C GLY A 96 1.43 11.62 15.62
N LYS A 97 1.88 12.80 16.05
CA LYS A 97 1.20 14.08 15.74
C LYS A 97 1.03 14.37 14.24
N ASN A 98 1.79 13.70 13.37
CA ASN A 98 1.76 13.89 11.93
C ASN A 98 0.75 12.95 11.24
N GLU A 99 0.22 11.97 11.96
CA GLU A 99 -0.74 10.97 11.45
C GLU A 99 -2.19 11.33 11.81
N LEU A 100 -2.38 12.34 12.67
CA LEU A 100 -3.69 12.89 13.02
C LEU A 100 -4.02 14.08 12.10
N SER A 101 -5.31 14.24 11.79
CA SER A 101 -5.82 15.49 11.23
C SER A 101 -5.64 16.66 12.21
N GLU A 102 -5.66 17.89 11.69
CA GLU A 102 -5.56 19.09 12.52
C GLU A 102 -6.63 19.15 13.62
N GLN A 103 -7.84 18.70 13.30
CA GLN A 103 -8.97 18.65 14.24
C GLN A 103 -8.72 17.63 15.35
N GLU A 104 -8.35 16.38 15.02
CA GLU A 104 -8.09 15.34 16.01
C GLU A 104 -6.94 15.72 16.94
N LEU A 105 -5.88 16.33 16.38
CA LEU A 105 -4.74 16.80 17.15
C LEU A 105 -5.13 17.90 18.14
N GLU A 106 -5.97 18.84 17.72
CA GLU A 106 -6.42 19.93 18.61
C GLU A 106 -7.39 19.42 19.68
N GLU A 107 -8.33 18.53 19.36
CA GLU A 107 -9.22 17.89 20.33
C GLU A 107 -8.40 17.14 21.41
N ALA A 108 -7.43 16.32 21.00
CA ALA A 108 -6.58 15.59 21.93
C ALA A 108 -5.71 16.50 22.81
N ARG A 109 -5.18 17.61 22.25
CA ARG A 109 -4.41 18.61 23.01
C ARG A 109 -5.28 19.39 23.97
N ALA A 110 -6.48 19.77 23.57
CA ALA A 110 -7.42 20.49 24.42
C ALA A 110 -7.76 19.65 25.65
N TYR A 111 -8.10 18.38 25.45
CA TYR A 111 -8.31 17.44 26.55
C TYR A 111 -7.08 17.33 27.45
N ALA A 112 -5.90 17.09 26.88
CA ALA A 112 -4.68 16.94 27.67
C ALA A 112 -4.32 18.18 28.50
N ARG A 113 -4.54 19.40 27.96
CA ARG A 113 -4.34 20.66 28.70
C ARG A 113 -5.35 20.82 29.83
N ALA A 114 -6.61 20.45 29.62
CA ALA A 114 -7.65 20.56 30.64
C ALA A 114 -7.46 19.59 31.81
N HIS A 115 -6.74 18.48 31.59
CA HIS A 115 -6.51 17.41 32.55
C HIS A 115 -5.04 17.27 33.00
N ASP A 116 -4.19 18.27 32.75
CA ASP A 116 -2.76 18.29 33.11
C ASP A 116 -1.94 17.06 32.62
N ILE A 117 -2.32 16.51 31.45
CA ILE A 117 -1.66 15.36 30.84
C ILE A 117 -0.52 15.84 29.94
N ARG A 118 0.71 15.40 30.24
CA ARG A 118 1.86 15.61 29.35
C ARG A 118 1.91 14.53 28.26
N ILE A 119 1.68 14.92 27.01
CA ILE A 119 1.82 14.04 25.85
C ILE A 119 3.26 14.06 25.34
N SER A 120 3.91 12.90 25.28
CA SER A 120 5.25 12.73 24.69
C SER A 120 5.43 11.34 24.07
N GLY A 121 6.37 11.22 23.12
CA GLY A 121 6.71 9.97 22.41
C GLY A 121 6.24 9.93 20.95
N LYS A 122 6.59 8.85 20.25
CA LYS A 122 6.21 8.60 18.85
C LYS A 122 4.72 8.24 18.70
N ASN A 123 4.20 7.37 19.57
CA ASN A 123 2.82 6.86 19.55
C ASN A 123 2.03 7.51 20.70
N ALA A 124 1.89 8.83 20.63
CA ALA A 124 1.58 9.63 21.80
C ALA A 124 0.10 10.01 21.92
N TYR A 125 -0.59 10.16 20.80
CA TYR A 125 -1.94 10.72 20.72
C TYR A 125 -2.95 9.59 20.48
N PRO A 126 -4.04 9.50 21.26
CA PRO A 126 -5.11 8.59 20.92
C PRO A 126 -5.83 9.06 19.65
N GLN A 127 -6.05 8.13 18.72
CA GLN A 127 -6.87 8.30 17.53
C GLN A 127 -8.02 7.29 17.58
N PHE A 128 -9.22 7.73 17.20
CA PHE A 128 -10.42 6.90 17.25
C PHE A 128 -10.96 6.69 15.86
N VAL A 129 -10.86 5.45 15.38
CA VAL A 129 -11.10 5.10 13.98
C VAL A 129 -12.21 4.06 13.89
N LYS A 130 -13.10 4.23 12.93
CA LYS A 130 -14.10 3.28 12.49
C LYS A 130 -13.61 2.68 11.18
N TYR A 131 -13.61 1.36 11.12
CA TYR A 131 -13.42 0.58 9.92
C TYR A 131 -14.76 0.01 9.50
N GLN A 132 -15.11 0.22 8.24
CA GLN A 132 -16.29 -0.36 7.60
C GLN A 132 -15.83 -1.05 6.34
N SER A 133 -16.33 -2.27 6.09
CA SER A 133 -15.89 -3.07 4.95
C SER A 133 -16.01 -2.29 3.64
N ASN A 134 -14.97 -2.34 2.82
CA ASN A 134 -14.81 -1.64 1.53
C ASN A 134 -14.82 -0.10 1.62
N HIS A 135 -14.63 0.47 2.82
CA HIS A 135 -14.54 1.92 3.03
C HIS A 135 -13.19 2.34 3.59
N TYR A 136 -12.83 3.60 3.37
CA TYR A 136 -11.65 4.20 3.95
C TYR A 136 -11.81 4.34 5.47
N PRO A 137 -10.74 4.11 6.27
CA PRO A 137 -10.79 4.31 7.71
C PRO A 137 -11.25 5.72 8.06
N TRP A 138 -12.23 5.85 8.96
CA TRP A 138 -12.89 7.12 9.22
C TRP A 138 -13.01 7.44 10.70
N HIS A 139 -13.29 8.68 11.07
CA HIS A 139 -13.56 9.02 12.46
C HIS A 139 -14.90 8.45 12.93
N LEU A 140 -15.07 8.30 14.25
CA LEU A 140 -16.34 7.90 14.85
C LEU A 140 -17.43 8.93 14.57
N GLN A 141 -18.62 8.48 14.16
CA GLN A 141 -19.73 9.34 13.73
C GLN A 141 -20.89 9.38 14.73
N THR A 142 -20.99 8.40 15.63
CA THR A 142 -22.13 8.25 16.55
C THR A 142 -21.70 8.14 18.02
N GLU A 143 -22.58 8.52 18.94
CA GLU A 143 -22.36 8.34 20.38
C GLU A 143 -22.27 6.86 20.75
N GLN A 144 -23.05 5.99 20.09
CA GLN A 144 -23.01 4.55 20.32
C GLN A 144 -21.63 3.95 20.00
N GLU A 145 -20.99 4.37 18.89
CA GLU A 145 -19.63 3.92 18.57
C GLU A 145 -18.63 4.30 19.67
N GLN A 146 -18.74 5.52 20.20
CA GLN A 146 -17.89 5.96 21.32
C GLN A 146 -18.16 5.15 22.59
N GLU A 147 -19.43 4.85 22.90
CA GLU A 147 -19.81 4.06 24.08
C GLU A 147 -19.28 2.63 23.99
N LEU A 148 -19.37 1.99 22.82
CA LEU A 148 -18.83 0.65 22.58
C LEU A 148 -17.31 0.63 22.77
N LEU A 149 -16.60 1.64 22.23
CA LEU A 149 -15.15 1.74 22.38
C LEU A 149 -14.73 2.01 23.83
N CYS A 150 -15.51 2.80 24.58
CA CYS A 150 -15.32 2.96 26.03
C CYS A 150 -15.43 1.62 26.77
N GLN A 151 -16.44 0.81 26.46
CA GLN A 151 -16.61 -0.51 27.09
C GLN A 151 -15.43 -1.44 26.80
N ALA A 152 -14.90 -1.40 25.57
CA ALA A 152 -13.74 -2.18 25.18
C ALA A 152 -12.45 -1.74 25.90
N LEU A 153 -12.20 -0.43 25.99
CA LEU A 153 -11.06 0.12 26.73
C LEU A 153 -11.14 -0.23 28.21
N GLN A 154 -12.33 -0.13 28.81
CA GLN A 154 -12.53 -0.50 30.21
C GLN A 154 -12.26 -1.99 30.46
N ALA A 155 -12.73 -2.87 29.58
CA ALA A 155 -12.47 -4.31 29.66
C ALA A 155 -10.97 -4.62 29.50
N ALA A 156 -10.27 -3.93 28.60
CA ALA A 156 -8.82 -4.07 28.43
C ALA A 156 -8.05 -3.57 29.66
N ILE A 157 -8.45 -2.45 30.26
CA ILE A 157 -7.85 -1.96 31.51
C ILE A 157 -8.02 -3.00 32.62
N GLU A 158 -9.20 -3.58 32.77
CA GLU A 158 -9.45 -4.63 33.76
C GLU A 158 -8.60 -5.87 33.50
N LEU A 159 -8.53 -6.33 32.25
CA LEU A 159 -7.68 -7.46 31.86
C LEU A 159 -6.21 -7.20 32.22
N SER A 160 -5.73 -5.97 32.07
CA SER A 160 -4.36 -5.61 32.44
C SER A 160 -4.08 -5.71 33.93
N GLU A 161 -5.08 -5.47 34.79
CA GLU A 161 -4.96 -5.65 36.24
C GLU A 161 -4.91 -7.14 36.61
N ILE A 162 -5.77 -7.96 35.98
CA ILE A 162 -5.79 -9.42 36.17
C ILE A 162 -4.43 -10.03 35.80
N LEU A 163 -3.86 -9.62 34.66
CA LEU A 163 -2.57 -10.09 34.14
C LEU A 163 -1.36 -9.68 35.00
N LYS A 164 -1.51 -8.85 36.05
CA LYS A 164 -0.44 -8.65 37.04
C LYS A 164 -0.21 -9.89 37.92
N SER A 165 -1.21 -10.75 38.03
CA SER A 165 -1.21 -11.92 38.93
C SER A 165 -1.16 -13.27 38.19
N THR A 166 -1.20 -13.25 36.86
CA THR A 166 -1.22 -14.45 36.02
C THR A 166 -0.58 -14.17 34.65
N THR A 167 -0.39 -15.20 33.84
CA THR A 167 0.11 -15.05 32.46
C THR A 167 -1.05 -15.15 31.45
N PRO A 168 -0.92 -14.59 30.24
CA PRO A 168 -1.94 -14.73 29.20
C PRO A 168 -2.33 -16.18 28.93
N ILE A 169 -1.33 -17.07 28.80
CA ILE A 169 -1.55 -18.50 28.53
C ILE A 169 -2.31 -19.17 29.68
N ALA A 170 -1.94 -18.88 30.93
CA ALA A 170 -2.63 -19.44 32.10
C ALA A 170 -4.09 -18.97 32.22
N LEU A 171 -4.42 -17.80 31.64
CA LEU A 171 -5.77 -17.26 31.57
C LEU A 171 -6.57 -17.81 30.37
N GLY A 172 -5.95 -18.63 29.51
CA GLY A 172 -6.57 -19.15 28.29
C GLY A 172 -6.50 -18.20 27.08
N LEU A 173 -5.68 -17.14 27.14
CA LEU A 173 -5.42 -16.26 25.99
C LEU A 173 -4.39 -16.91 25.07
N ALA A 174 -4.88 -17.61 24.05
CA ALA A 174 -4.08 -18.23 23.01
C ALA A 174 -4.40 -17.59 21.64
N PRO A 175 -3.48 -17.66 20.66
CA PRO A 175 -3.76 -17.23 19.29
C PRO A 175 -5.00 -17.94 18.73
N VAL A 176 -5.97 -17.17 18.27
CA VAL A 176 -7.18 -17.72 17.65
C VAL A 176 -6.90 -18.19 16.24
N ASN A 177 -7.53 -19.30 15.85
CA ASN A 177 -7.49 -19.84 14.50
C ASN A 177 -8.85 -20.46 14.14
N ASP A 178 -8.94 -21.09 12.97
CA ASP A 178 -10.19 -21.64 12.44
C ASP A 178 -10.77 -22.80 13.26
N LEU A 179 -9.96 -23.42 14.13
CA LEU A 179 -10.36 -24.49 15.04
C LEU A 179 -10.74 -23.97 16.44
N THR A 180 -10.56 -22.68 16.71
CA THR A 180 -10.93 -22.10 18.01
C THR A 180 -12.45 -22.02 18.14
N GLU A 181 -13.02 -22.72 19.12
CA GLU A 181 -14.46 -22.72 19.39
C GLU A 181 -14.88 -21.73 20.47
N GLU A 182 -14.03 -21.51 21.48
CA GLU A 182 -14.31 -20.68 22.65
C GLU A 182 -13.12 -19.79 22.98
N ILE A 183 -13.41 -18.60 23.52
CA ILE A 183 -12.42 -17.65 24.03
C ILE A 183 -12.83 -17.14 25.41
N LEU A 184 -11.86 -16.57 26.13
CA LEU A 184 -12.10 -15.81 27.36
C LEU A 184 -13.02 -14.62 27.07
N MET A 185 -13.95 -14.31 27.98
CA MET A 185 -14.80 -13.13 27.90
C MET A 185 -14.87 -12.40 29.25
N LEU A 186 -14.84 -11.06 29.21
CA LEU A 186 -15.16 -10.21 30.35
C LEU A 186 -16.63 -9.77 30.28
N GLU A 187 -17.40 -10.12 31.31
CA GLU A 187 -18.81 -9.72 31.43
C GLU A 187 -18.97 -8.65 32.52
N PRO A 188 -19.64 -7.51 32.27
CA PRO A 188 -19.91 -6.51 33.31
C PRO A 188 -20.74 -7.11 34.45
N GLY A 189 -20.25 -6.96 35.69
CA GLY A 189 -20.93 -7.36 36.91
C GLY A 189 -21.15 -6.19 37.88
N GLU A 190 -21.68 -6.46 39.08
CA GLU A 190 -21.97 -5.40 40.08
C GLU A 190 -20.72 -4.66 40.58
N LYS A 191 -19.54 -5.29 40.51
CA LYS A 191 -18.25 -4.76 41.00
C LYS A 191 -17.13 -4.94 39.97
N GLY A 192 -17.31 -4.42 38.76
CA GLY A 192 -16.31 -4.53 37.68
C GLY A 192 -16.67 -5.62 36.69
N PHE A 193 -15.71 -6.46 36.28
CA PHE A 193 -15.96 -7.54 35.33
C PHE A 193 -15.82 -8.92 35.98
N VAL A 194 -16.54 -9.87 35.43
CA VAL A 194 -16.44 -11.29 35.73
C VAL A 194 -15.82 -12.00 34.54
N LEU A 195 -14.82 -12.84 34.79
CA LEU A 195 -14.24 -13.71 33.78
C LEU A 195 -15.16 -14.88 33.48
N THR A 196 -15.48 -15.07 32.21
CA THR A 196 -16.33 -16.12 31.67
C THR A 196 -15.70 -16.66 30.37
N SER A 197 -16.38 -17.57 29.68
CA SER A 197 -16.06 -17.95 28.31
C SER A 197 -17.24 -17.69 27.37
N THR A 198 -16.94 -17.50 26.10
CA THR A 198 -17.96 -17.43 25.05
C THR A 198 -17.55 -18.24 23.83
N LYS A 199 -18.56 -18.76 23.13
CA LYS A 199 -18.38 -19.40 21.84
C LYS A 199 -18.12 -18.36 20.75
N LEU A 200 -17.19 -18.67 19.87
CA LEU A 200 -16.97 -17.92 18.65
C LEU A 200 -18.09 -18.25 17.63
N PRO A 201 -18.49 -17.29 16.79
CA PRO A 201 -19.43 -17.52 15.70
C PRO A 201 -18.92 -18.64 14.77
N CYS A 202 -19.82 -19.48 14.27
CA CYS A 202 -19.46 -20.50 13.29
C CYS A 202 -19.05 -19.85 11.96
N ILE A 203 -18.03 -20.39 11.30
CA ILE A 203 -17.64 -20.00 9.95
C ILE A 203 -18.78 -20.34 9.00
N LYS A 204 -19.33 -19.33 8.33
CA LYS A 204 -20.40 -19.51 7.34
C LYS A 204 -19.78 -19.56 5.94
N PRO A 205 -20.26 -20.42 5.02
CA PRO A 205 -19.83 -20.37 3.62
C PRO A 205 -20.09 -18.99 3.03
N LYS A 206 -19.08 -18.40 2.39
CA LYS A 206 -19.20 -17.09 1.75
C LYS A 206 -20.24 -17.16 0.63
N LYS A 207 -21.18 -16.22 0.63
CA LYS A 207 -22.15 -16.03 -0.44
C LYS A 207 -21.72 -14.84 -1.28
N TRP A 208 -21.64 -15.05 -2.59
CA TRP A 208 -21.23 -14.01 -3.52
C TRP A 208 -22.45 -13.30 -4.09
N PRO A 209 -22.43 -11.95 -4.21
CA PRO A 209 -23.42 -11.22 -4.98
C PRO A 209 -23.48 -11.79 -6.41
N ALA A 210 -24.69 -12.09 -6.89
CA ALA A 210 -24.90 -12.73 -8.18
C ALA A 210 -26.05 -12.03 -8.91
N PRO A 211 -25.76 -11.27 -9.97
CA PRO A 211 -26.77 -10.52 -10.68
C PRO A 211 -27.70 -11.45 -11.44
N LYS A 212 -28.98 -11.08 -11.50
CA LYS A 212 -29.91 -11.65 -12.47
C LYS A 212 -29.63 -10.98 -13.81
N ALA A 213 -29.40 -11.77 -14.85
CA ALA A 213 -29.28 -11.26 -16.21
C ALA A 213 -30.66 -10.81 -16.76
N GLY A 214 -31.25 -9.79 -16.15
CA GLY A 214 -32.63 -9.32 -16.39
C GLY A 214 -32.80 -8.39 -17.59
N ASN A 215 -31.70 -7.86 -18.15
CA ASN A 215 -31.74 -7.02 -19.34
C ASN A 215 -31.96 -7.86 -20.62
N ASP A 216 -33.21 -8.22 -20.88
CA ASP A 216 -33.61 -9.03 -22.04
C ASP A 216 -33.22 -8.43 -23.39
N ILE A 217 -33.32 -7.09 -23.49
CA ILE A 217 -32.94 -6.35 -24.70
C ILE A 217 -31.43 -6.47 -24.92
N GLY A 218 -30.65 -6.28 -23.85
CA GLY A 218 -29.20 -6.40 -23.85
C GLY A 218 -28.74 -7.78 -24.35
N ILE A 219 -29.31 -8.82 -23.75
CA ILE A 219 -29.07 -10.22 -24.10
C ILE A 219 -29.48 -10.51 -25.55
N ALA A 220 -30.65 -10.03 -26.00
CA ALA A 220 -31.13 -10.27 -27.37
C ALA A 220 -30.24 -9.61 -28.43
N SER A 221 -29.68 -8.43 -28.12
CA SER A 221 -28.72 -7.73 -28.98
C SER A 221 -27.42 -8.53 -29.12
N LEU A 222 -26.81 -8.93 -28.00
CA LEU A 222 -25.56 -9.70 -27.99
C LEU A 222 -25.70 -11.07 -28.67
N LYS A 223 -26.88 -11.71 -28.59
CA LYS A 223 -27.16 -12.98 -29.30
C LYS A 223 -27.07 -12.90 -30.82
N ARG A 224 -27.23 -11.71 -31.40
CA ARG A 224 -27.18 -11.51 -32.86
C ARG A 224 -25.76 -11.26 -33.36
N MET A 225 -24.82 -11.04 -32.46
CA MET A 225 -23.42 -10.79 -32.78
C MET A 225 -22.66 -12.11 -32.95
N GLU A 226 -21.60 -12.07 -33.75
CA GLU A 226 -20.66 -13.18 -33.86
C GLU A 226 -19.87 -13.30 -32.55
N ARG A 227 -19.61 -14.54 -32.13
CA ARG A 227 -18.82 -14.81 -30.94
C ARG A 227 -17.34 -14.69 -31.24
N MET A 228 -16.61 -13.97 -30.41
CA MET A 228 -15.21 -13.67 -30.63
C MET A 228 -14.40 -13.73 -29.33
N GLY A 229 -13.19 -14.25 -29.46
CA GLY A 229 -12.15 -14.17 -28.44
C GLY A 229 -12.39 -15.02 -27.19
N VAL A 230 -11.33 -15.14 -26.42
CA VAL A 230 -11.36 -15.70 -25.06
C VAL A 230 -11.11 -14.53 -24.11
N TRP A 231 -11.97 -14.37 -23.13
CA TRP A 231 -11.93 -13.24 -22.21
C TRP A 231 -11.56 -13.71 -20.82
N GLU A 232 -10.56 -13.07 -20.22
CA GLU A 232 -10.11 -13.30 -18.85
C GLU A 232 -10.71 -12.19 -18.00
N CYS A 233 -11.48 -12.58 -16.98
CA CYS A 233 -12.28 -11.64 -16.21
C CYS A 233 -12.06 -11.82 -14.72
N GLU A 234 -11.99 -10.69 -14.01
CA GLU A 234 -11.97 -10.65 -12.55
C GLU A 234 -12.65 -9.40 -12.03
N LEU A 235 -13.42 -9.57 -10.95
CA LEU A 235 -13.91 -8.46 -10.16
C LEU A 235 -12.81 -8.00 -9.22
N LEU A 236 -12.50 -6.71 -9.25
CA LEU A 236 -11.44 -6.10 -8.45
C LEU A 236 -11.97 -4.83 -7.78
N ARG A 237 -11.48 -4.51 -6.59
CA ARG A 237 -11.63 -3.19 -5.97
C ARG A 237 -10.56 -2.26 -6.50
N PHE A 238 -10.93 -1.00 -6.66
CA PHE A 238 -9.98 0.06 -6.93
C PHE A 238 -8.92 0.14 -5.81
N PRO A 239 -7.64 0.42 -6.13
CA PRO A 239 -6.60 0.56 -5.12
C PRO A 239 -6.76 1.82 -4.28
N GLU A 240 -7.44 2.85 -4.82
CA GLU A 240 -7.66 4.12 -4.14
C GLU A 240 -9.15 4.36 -3.83
N PRO A 241 -9.46 5.04 -2.72
CA PRO A 241 -10.82 5.37 -2.38
C PRO A 241 -11.31 6.56 -3.22
N VAL A 242 -12.59 6.54 -3.60
CA VAL A 242 -13.28 7.68 -4.21
C VAL A 242 -14.28 8.27 -3.23
N ARG A 243 -14.68 9.51 -3.49
CA ARG A 243 -15.65 10.21 -2.68
C ARG A 243 -16.55 11.08 -3.55
N ASN A 244 -17.85 10.78 -3.54
CA ASN A 244 -18.84 11.56 -4.30
C ASN A 244 -19.25 12.82 -3.53
N LYS A 245 -19.48 12.73 -2.22
CA LYS A 245 -19.87 13.88 -1.39
C LYS A 245 -19.00 14.07 -0.15
N PRO A 246 -18.75 15.32 0.30
CA PRO A 246 -17.92 15.62 1.48
C PRO A 246 -18.43 15.07 2.83
N GLU A 247 -19.66 14.60 2.92
CA GLU A 247 -20.26 13.99 4.10
C GLU A 247 -20.18 12.45 4.12
N GLU A 248 -19.97 11.83 2.96
CA GLU A 248 -19.90 10.38 2.81
C GLU A 248 -18.51 9.86 3.21
N ILE A 249 -18.44 8.64 3.73
CA ILE A 249 -17.15 7.98 3.97
C ILE A 249 -16.60 7.59 2.59
N PRO A 250 -15.34 7.95 2.25
CA PRO A 250 -14.74 7.47 1.01
C PRO A 250 -14.78 5.95 0.92
N TYR A 251 -15.02 5.41 -0.27
CA TYR A 251 -15.16 3.98 -0.48
C TYR A 251 -14.31 3.52 -1.66
N PHE A 252 -14.08 2.22 -1.77
CA PHE A 252 -13.31 1.63 -2.86
C PHE A 252 -14.27 1.02 -3.88
N PRO A 253 -14.48 1.63 -5.06
CA PRO A 253 -15.38 1.10 -6.08
C PRO A 253 -14.96 -0.31 -6.54
N ILE A 254 -15.90 -1.08 -7.07
CA ILE A 254 -15.58 -2.33 -7.75
C ILE A 254 -15.57 -2.11 -9.27
N ILE A 255 -14.71 -2.84 -9.97
CA ILE A 255 -14.70 -2.97 -11.42
C ILE A 255 -14.76 -4.44 -11.83
N LEU A 256 -15.19 -4.66 -13.06
CA LEU A 256 -14.90 -5.88 -13.79
C LEU A 256 -13.74 -5.60 -14.74
N LEU A 257 -12.55 -6.11 -14.42
CA LEU A 257 -11.45 -6.11 -15.38
C LEU A 257 -11.69 -7.28 -16.35
N ALA A 258 -11.91 -6.97 -17.62
CA ALA A 258 -12.19 -7.96 -18.66
C ALA A 258 -11.22 -7.77 -19.83
N VAL A 259 -10.33 -8.75 -20.04
CA VAL A 259 -9.21 -8.65 -20.98
C VAL A 259 -9.30 -9.75 -22.02
N GLU A 260 -9.15 -9.42 -23.29
CA GLU A 260 -9.12 -10.41 -24.37
C GLU A 260 -7.73 -11.08 -24.44
N SER A 261 -7.69 -12.41 -24.32
CA SER A 261 -6.45 -13.19 -24.11
C SER A 261 -5.39 -13.05 -25.19
N SER A 262 -5.77 -12.75 -26.44
CA SER A 262 -4.83 -12.74 -27.57
C SER A 262 -4.30 -11.37 -27.93
N THR A 263 -5.07 -10.33 -27.61
CA THR A 263 -4.78 -8.93 -27.98
C THR A 263 -4.43 -8.07 -26.77
N ASN A 264 -4.64 -8.57 -25.55
CA ASN A 264 -4.58 -7.78 -24.31
C ASN A 264 -5.53 -6.57 -24.30
N TYR A 265 -6.56 -6.59 -25.15
CA TYR A 265 -7.54 -5.53 -25.18
C TYR A 265 -8.40 -5.57 -23.90
N ILE A 266 -8.40 -4.46 -23.15
CA ILE A 266 -9.20 -4.29 -21.95
C ILE A 266 -10.54 -3.65 -22.33
N LEU A 267 -11.65 -4.30 -21.97
CA LEU A 267 -12.98 -3.74 -22.18
C LEU A 267 -13.22 -2.59 -21.18
N PRO A 268 -13.64 -1.39 -21.63
CA PRO A 268 -13.86 -0.25 -20.76
C PRO A 268 -15.20 -0.40 -20.01
N VAL A 269 -15.19 -1.11 -18.89
CA VAL A 269 -16.34 -1.26 -17.99
C VAL A 269 -16.24 -0.23 -16.87
N PRO A 270 -17.21 0.70 -16.73
CA PRO A 270 -17.18 1.67 -15.65
C PRO A 270 -17.27 1.03 -14.25
N PRO A 271 -16.63 1.62 -13.22
CA PRO A 271 -16.78 1.17 -11.84
C PRO A 271 -18.17 1.39 -11.28
N VAL A 272 -18.52 0.63 -10.23
CA VAL A 272 -19.74 0.83 -9.45
C VAL A 272 -19.46 0.89 -7.94
N GLU A 273 -20.34 1.61 -7.24
CA GLU A 273 -20.26 1.83 -5.79
C GLU A 273 -20.85 0.66 -4.98
N HIS A 274 -22.12 0.34 -5.24
CA HIS A 274 -22.94 -0.53 -4.38
C HIS A 274 -23.07 -1.96 -4.94
N TYR A 275 -21.96 -2.59 -5.31
CA TYR A 275 -21.99 -3.92 -5.93
C TYR A 275 -22.61 -5.01 -5.05
N GLU A 276 -22.36 -4.98 -3.75
CA GLU A 276 -22.90 -5.95 -2.81
C GLU A 276 -24.43 -5.91 -2.76
N ASP A 277 -25.02 -4.71 -2.88
CA ASP A 277 -26.47 -4.48 -2.79
C ASP A 277 -27.15 -4.59 -4.16
N ASN A 278 -26.46 -4.20 -5.23
CA ASN A 278 -27.00 -4.10 -6.60
C ASN A 278 -26.00 -4.58 -7.67
N PRO A 279 -25.64 -5.88 -7.68
CA PRO A 279 -24.68 -6.42 -8.65
C PRO A 279 -25.18 -6.34 -10.11
N GLU A 280 -26.49 -6.17 -10.32
CA GLU A 280 -27.11 -5.98 -11.63
C GLU A 280 -26.61 -4.75 -12.38
N GLU A 281 -26.24 -3.68 -11.67
CA GLU A 281 -25.74 -2.44 -12.27
C GLU A 281 -24.44 -2.68 -13.04
N LEU A 282 -23.45 -3.31 -12.40
CA LEU A 282 -22.20 -3.67 -13.05
C LEU A 282 -22.41 -4.62 -14.23
N LEU A 283 -23.35 -5.56 -14.12
CA LEU A 283 -23.65 -6.45 -15.23
C LEU A 283 -24.24 -5.70 -16.42
N ASN A 284 -25.11 -4.72 -16.19
CA ASN A 284 -25.67 -3.90 -17.26
C ASN A 284 -24.59 -3.06 -17.94
N LEU A 285 -23.71 -2.42 -17.17
CA LEU A 285 -22.57 -1.67 -17.69
C LEU A 285 -21.64 -2.57 -18.52
N PHE A 286 -21.33 -3.77 -18.04
CA PHE A 286 -20.56 -4.75 -18.80
C PHE A 286 -21.23 -5.10 -20.15
N MET A 287 -22.54 -5.34 -20.15
CA MET A 287 -23.29 -5.60 -21.38
C MET A 287 -23.30 -4.40 -22.33
N GLU A 288 -23.42 -3.18 -21.81
CA GLU A 288 -23.37 -1.94 -22.59
C GLU A 288 -22.00 -1.76 -23.24
N SER A 289 -20.90 -1.95 -22.49
CA SER A 289 -19.54 -1.88 -23.04
C SER A 289 -19.32 -2.90 -24.15
N LEU A 290 -19.77 -4.15 -23.96
CA LEU A 290 -19.73 -5.18 -25.02
C LEU A 290 -20.49 -4.75 -26.28
N GLN A 291 -21.69 -4.16 -26.12
CA GLN A 291 -22.51 -3.72 -27.24
C GLN A 291 -21.89 -2.55 -28.00
N GLN A 292 -21.36 -1.56 -27.29
CA GLN A 292 -20.71 -0.40 -27.88
C GLN A 292 -19.51 -0.82 -28.74
N GLN A 293 -18.72 -1.78 -28.23
CA GLN A 293 -17.57 -2.33 -28.95
C GLN A 293 -17.96 -3.41 -29.98
N LYS A 294 -19.25 -3.79 -30.05
CA LYS A 294 -19.79 -4.85 -30.92
C LYS A 294 -19.12 -6.21 -30.70
N ILE A 295 -18.84 -6.52 -29.44
CA ILE A 295 -18.16 -7.74 -29.00
C ILE A 295 -19.18 -8.66 -28.33
N CYS A 296 -19.13 -9.95 -28.66
CA CYS A 296 -19.80 -11.00 -27.90
C CYS A 296 -18.77 -12.09 -27.57
N PRO A 297 -18.42 -12.31 -26.30
CA PRO A 297 -17.38 -13.29 -25.94
C PRO A 297 -17.74 -14.72 -26.39
N ASP A 298 -16.78 -15.48 -26.91
CA ASP A 298 -16.98 -16.92 -27.14
C ASP A 298 -16.84 -17.72 -25.83
N ARG A 299 -15.81 -17.39 -25.06
CA ARG A 299 -15.48 -18.02 -23.78
C ARG A 299 -15.07 -16.95 -22.77
N ILE A 300 -15.42 -17.19 -21.50
CA ILE A 300 -14.95 -16.41 -20.36
C ILE A 300 -14.18 -17.33 -19.42
N LYS A 301 -12.98 -16.92 -19.01
CA LYS A 301 -12.19 -17.53 -17.95
C LYS A 301 -12.23 -16.61 -16.73
N VAL A 302 -12.29 -17.19 -15.54
CA VAL A 302 -12.29 -16.46 -14.26
C VAL A 302 -11.35 -17.14 -13.27
N ARG A 303 -10.77 -16.39 -12.33
CA ARG A 303 -9.83 -16.92 -11.32
C ARG A 303 -10.51 -17.30 -10.01
N ASP A 304 -11.65 -16.68 -9.71
CA ASP A 304 -12.28 -16.77 -8.40
C ASP A 304 -13.80 -17.06 -8.46
N GLN A 305 -14.36 -17.46 -7.31
CA GLN A 305 -15.78 -17.81 -7.19
C GLN A 305 -16.73 -16.60 -7.22
N ARG A 306 -16.28 -15.41 -6.82
CA ARG A 306 -17.05 -14.16 -6.86
C ARG A 306 -17.32 -13.78 -8.30
N THR A 307 -16.29 -13.75 -9.14
CA THR A 307 -16.40 -13.44 -10.57
C THR A 307 -17.17 -14.53 -11.31
N ALA A 308 -16.93 -15.81 -10.98
CA ALA A 308 -17.73 -16.91 -11.52
C ALA A 308 -19.23 -16.75 -11.24
N ALA A 309 -19.60 -16.38 -9.99
CA ALA A 309 -20.98 -16.14 -9.60
C ALA A 309 -21.58 -14.93 -10.36
N PHE A 310 -20.80 -13.88 -10.55
CA PHE A 310 -21.18 -12.67 -11.28
C PHE A 310 -21.55 -12.96 -12.75
N VAL A 311 -20.67 -13.64 -13.50
CA VAL A 311 -20.88 -13.87 -14.94
C VAL A 311 -21.88 -15.01 -15.24
N LYS A 312 -22.18 -15.86 -14.25
CA LYS A 312 -22.93 -17.11 -14.45
C LYS A 312 -24.26 -16.94 -15.17
N ALA A 313 -25.12 -16.03 -14.69
CA ALA A 313 -26.44 -15.83 -15.24
C ALA A 313 -26.37 -15.30 -16.69
N PHE A 314 -25.48 -14.33 -16.92
CA PHE A 314 -25.21 -13.75 -18.23
C PHE A 314 -24.74 -14.80 -19.24
N CYS A 315 -23.69 -15.54 -18.89
CA CYS A 315 -23.11 -16.57 -19.75
C CYS A 315 -24.11 -17.68 -20.07
N SER A 316 -24.91 -18.11 -19.08
CA SER A 316 -25.95 -19.12 -19.29
C SER A 316 -26.97 -18.67 -20.35
N ARG A 317 -27.42 -17.41 -20.29
CA ARG A 317 -28.41 -16.87 -21.24
C ARG A 317 -27.86 -16.72 -22.66
N LEU A 318 -26.58 -16.38 -22.80
CA LEU A 318 -25.89 -16.26 -24.08
C LEU A 318 -25.30 -17.58 -24.57
N LYS A 319 -25.31 -18.65 -23.74
CA LYS A 319 -24.63 -19.93 -23.97
C LYS A 319 -23.12 -19.77 -24.18
N ILE A 320 -22.50 -18.86 -23.43
CA ILE A 320 -21.05 -18.64 -23.37
C ILE A 320 -20.46 -19.65 -22.39
N THR A 321 -19.32 -20.25 -22.75
CA THR A 321 -18.63 -21.19 -21.88
C THR A 321 -17.86 -20.44 -20.81
N VAL A 322 -18.03 -20.81 -19.54
CA VAL A 322 -17.24 -20.28 -18.42
C VAL A 322 -16.34 -21.38 -17.88
N SER A 323 -15.04 -21.11 -17.74
CA SER A 323 -14.10 -21.97 -17.01
C SER A 323 -13.42 -21.21 -15.87
N MET A 324 -13.10 -21.92 -14.80
CA MET A 324 -12.33 -21.39 -13.69
C MET A 324 -10.90 -21.87 -13.85
N GLU A 325 -9.96 -20.95 -14.01
CA GLU A 325 -8.54 -21.22 -14.25
C GLU A 325 -7.71 -20.56 -13.15
N LYS A 326 -6.56 -21.14 -12.80
CA LYS A 326 -5.68 -20.53 -11.79
C LYS A 326 -4.83 -19.40 -12.36
N GLU A 327 -4.43 -19.54 -13.62
CA GLU A 327 -3.53 -18.63 -14.33
C GLU A 327 -4.31 -17.95 -15.44
N LEU A 328 -4.25 -16.62 -15.46
CA LEU A 328 -4.90 -15.76 -16.45
C LEU A 328 -3.88 -14.71 -16.92
N PRO A 329 -2.92 -15.08 -17.81
CA PRO A 329 -1.76 -14.24 -18.09
C PRO A 329 -2.09 -12.85 -18.66
N ALA A 330 -3.17 -12.73 -19.44
CA ALA A 330 -3.57 -11.44 -20.01
C ALA A 330 -4.18 -10.54 -18.91
N LEU A 331 -4.96 -11.15 -18.01
CA LEU A 331 -5.48 -10.47 -16.83
C LEU A 331 -4.36 -10.08 -15.85
N GLU A 332 -3.43 -10.98 -15.55
CA GLU A 332 -2.30 -10.72 -14.64
C GLU A 332 -1.43 -9.57 -15.13
N THR A 333 -1.18 -9.50 -16.44
CA THR A 333 -0.47 -8.36 -17.06
C THR A 333 -1.27 -7.07 -16.85
N ALA A 334 -2.58 -7.07 -17.13
CA ALA A 334 -3.43 -5.90 -16.95
C ALA A 334 -3.55 -5.48 -15.47
N GLU A 335 -3.59 -6.42 -14.53
CA GLU A 335 -3.58 -6.15 -13.09
C GLU A 335 -2.28 -5.50 -12.63
N ALA A 336 -1.14 -5.97 -13.15
CA ALA A 336 0.15 -5.38 -12.86
C ALA A 336 0.25 -3.93 -13.38
N ASP A 337 -0.19 -3.69 -14.61
CA ASP A 337 -0.22 -2.34 -15.20
C ASP A 337 -1.21 -1.43 -14.46
N PHE A 338 -2.39 -1.95 -14.12
CA PHE A 338 -3.40 -1.24 -13.35
C PHE A 338 -2.87 -0.85 -11.96
N LEU A 339 -2.26 -1.78 -11.23
CA LEU A 339 -1.66 -1.48 -9.94
C LEU A 339 -0.50 -0.49 -10.06
N LYS A 340 0.33 -0.63 -11.09
CA LYS A 340 1.45 0.27 -11.36
C LYS A 340 0.95 1.70 -11.43
N HIS A 341 -0.10 1.96 -12.22
CA HIS A 341 -0.69 3.29 -12.37
C HIS A 341 -1.05 3.96 -11.02
N PHE A 342 -1.65 3.23 -10.08
CA PHE A 342 -2.01 3.77 -8.75
C PHE A 342 -0.87 3.78 -7.72
N SER A 343 0.27 3.17 -8.06
CA SER A 343 1.45 3.13 -7.19
C SER A 343 2.57 4.06 -7.64
N MET A 344 2.34 4.79 -8.74
CA MET A 344 3.31 5.73 -9.30
C MET A 344 3.36 7.00 -8.45
N SER A 345 4.58 7.45 -8.20
CA SER A 345 4.82 8.79 -7.71
C SER A 345 4.55 9.84 -8.80
N GLU A 346 4.28 11.09 -8.42
CA GLU A 346 4.13 12.21 -9.37
C GLU A 346 5.34 12.33 -10.34
N GLU A 347 6.54 11.93 -9.91
CA GLU A 347 7.74 11.89 -10.75
C GLU A 347 7.72 10.73 -11.76
N GLU A 348 7.25 9.54 -11.36
CA GLU A 348 7.10 8.40 -12.26
C GLU A 348 5.98 8.64 -13.30
N GLU A 349 4.89 9.30 -12.90
CA GLU A 349 3.81 9.71 -13.82
C GLU A 349 4.34 10.67 -14.88
N MET A 350 5.14 11.65 -14.47
CA MET A 350 5.81 12.58 -15.38
C MET A 350 6.74 11.88 -16.37
N ASP A 351 7.54 10.92 -15.90
CA ASP A 351 8.47 10.17 -16.75
C ASP A 351 7.74 9.30 -17.79
N GLU A 352 6.62 8.68 -17.42
CA GLU A 352 5.78 7.95 -18.38
C GLU A 352 5.13 8.87 -19.41
N MET A 353 4.64 10.04 -18.99
CA MET A 353 4.12 11.05 -19.91
C MET A 353 5.20 11.50 -20.90
N ILE A 354 6.43 11.73 -20.43
CA ILE A 354 7.57 12.08 -21.29
C ILE A 354 7.87 10.95 -22.27
N GLN A 355 7.93 9.71 -21.80
CA GLN A 355 8.21 8.54 -22.64
C GLN A 355 7.12 8.32 -23.71
N MET A 356 5.85 8.52 -23.36
CA MET A 356 4.73 8.48 -24.29
C MET A 356 4.88 9.54 -25.38
N MET A 357 5.23 10.77 -25.01
CA MET A 357 5.48 11.87 -25.96
C MET A 357 6.70 11.62 -26.85
N GLU A 358 7.79 11.09 -26.29
CA GLU A 358 8.97 10.68 -27.08
C GLU A 358 8.59 9.60 -28.11
N THR A 359 7.76 8.63 -27.71
CA THR A 359 7.26 7.58 -28.61
C THR A 359 6.39 8.14 -29.74
N ILE A 360 5.52 9.12 -29.44
CA ILE A 360 4.72 9.83 -30.45
C ILE A 360 5.61 10.53 -31.47
N LEU A 361 6.73 11.11 -31.03
CA LEU A 361 7.69 11.78 -31.93
C LEU A 361 8.44 10.84 -32.86
N GLU A 362 8.44 9.53 -32.58
CA GLU A 362 9.02 8.51 -33.45
C GLU A 362 8.05 8.06 -34.56
N LEU A 363 6.77 8.44 -34.48
CA LEU A 363 5.78 8.10 -35.49
C LEU A 363 6.04 8.83 -36.81
N ASN A 364 5.83 8.11 -37.92
CA ASN A 364 5.86 8.71 -39.24
C ASN A 364 4.51 9.37 -39.59
N LYS A 365 4.47 10.12 -40.69
CA LYS A 365 3.29 10.88 -41.10
C LYS A 365 2.03 10.02 -41.29
N GLU A 366 2.15 8.84 -41.90
CA GLU A 366 1.01 7.94 -42.11
C GLU A 366 0.48 7.38 -40.79
N GLN A 367 1.37 7.11 -39.83
CA GLN A 367 1.00 6.64 -38.50
C GLN A 367 0.30 7.73 -37.67
N VAL A 368 0.79 8.96 -37.73
CA VAL A 368 0.15 10.12 -37.07
C VAL A 368 -1.25 10.36 -37.61
N GLU A 369 -1.44 10.30 -38.93
CA GLU A 369 -2.75 10.44 -39.58
C GLU A 369 -3.71 9.28 -39.24
N SER A 370 -3.20 8.15 -38.74
CA SER A 370 -3.98 6.97 -38.33
C SER A 370 -4.31 6.92 -36.84
N LEU A 371 -3.88 7.92 -36.05
CA LEU A 371 -4.16 7.97 -34.61
C LEU A 371 -5.67 8.14 -34.35
N PRO A 372 -6.25 7.41 -33.39
CA PRO A 372 -7.62 7.63 -32.94
C PRO A 372 -7.87 9.06 -32.45
N GLU A 373 -9.01 9.66 -32.80
CA GLU A 373 -9.37 11.05 -32.42
C GLU A 373 -9.30 11.27 -30.90
N ASN A 374 -9.78 10.31 -30.11
CA ASN A 374 -9.75 10.37 -28.64
C ASN A 374 -8.32 10.37 -28.07
N MET A 375 -7.35 9.76 -28.76
CA MET A 375 -5.96 9.82 -28.35
C MET A 375 -5.37 11.20 -28.65
N VAL A 376 -5.70 11.79 -29.80
CA VAL A 376 -5.25 13.14 -30.16
C VAL A 376 -5.79 14.18 -29.17
N GLU A 377 -7.08 14.10 -28.82
CA GLU A 377 -7.69 14.97 -27.80
C GLU A 377 -7.01 14.85 -26.43
N GLN A 378 -6.69 13.64 -25.99
CA GLN A 378 -5.96 13.43 -24.74
C GLN A 378 -4.55 14.04 -24.78
N ILE A 379 -3.84 13.91 -25.90
CA ILE A 379 -2.53 14.53 -26.07
C ILE A 379 -2.65 16.04 -26.02
N ASP A 380 -3.64 16.64 -26.69
CA ASP A 380 -3.87 18.09 -26.66
C ASP A 380 -4.18 18.60 -25.26
N MET A 381 -5.00 17.88 -24.48
CA MET A 381 -5.27 18.21 -23.09
C MET A 381 -3.98 18.22 -22.24
N ILE A 382 -3.08 17.27 -22.47
CA ILE A 382 -1.78 17.20 -21.78
C ILE A 382 -0.90 18.41 -22.17
N LEU A 383 -0.83 18.74 -23.47
CA LEU A 383 -0.05 19.88 -23.96
C LEU A 383 -0.58 21.20 -23.39
N GLU A 384 -1.90 21.37 -23.24
CA GLU A 384 -2.51 22.58 -22.69
C GLU A 384 -2.25 22.82 -21.20
N GLN A 385 -1.96 21.76 -20.44
CA GLN A 385 -1.68 21.89 -19.00
C GLN A 385 -0.27 22.43 -18.71
N GLY A 386 0.63 22.47 -19.71
CA GLY A 386 1.98 23.02 -19.57
C GLY A 386 2.88 22.25 -18.61
N ILE A 387 2.62 20.95 -18.45
CA ILE A 387 3.30 20.06 -17.50
C ILE A 387 4.60 19.49 -18.09
N LEU A 388 4.70 19.41 -19.42
CA LEU A 388 5.85 18.85 -20.16
C LEU A 388 6.95 19.90 -20.41
N PRO A 389 8.21 19.48 -20.67
CA PRO A 389 9.25 20.39 -21.13
C PRO A 389 8.86 21.11 -22.44
N GLU A 390 9.03 22.43 -22.49
CA GLU A 390 8.61 23.28 -23.63
C GLU A 390 9.08 22.76 -25.01
N GLU A 391 10.28 22.18 -25.09
CA GLU A 391 10.81 21.64 -26.34
C GLU A 391 10.05 20.38 -26.80
N LEU A 392 9.64 19.53 -25.86
CA LEU A 392 8.89 18.31 -26.13
C LEU A 392 7.46 18.65 -26.53
N GLU A 393 6.81 19.56 -25.77
CA GLU A 393 5.48 20.08 -26.07
C GLU A 393 5.42 20.66 -27.48
N TRP A 394 6.39 21.52 -27.83
CA TRP A 394 6.47 22.12 -29.16
C TRP A 394 6.66 21.09 -30.27
N LYS A 395 7.51 20.07 -30.06
CA LYS A 395 7.76 19.02 -31.06
C LYS A 395 6.50 18.20 -31.33
N VAL A 396 5.78 17.81 -30.28
CA VAL A 396 4.56 16.99 -30.39
C VAL A 396 3.43 17.82 -31.01
N ARG A 397 3.23 19.06 -30.56
CA ARG A 397 2.24 19.98 -31.12
C ARG A 397 2.47 20.24 -32.61
N ARG A 398 3.74 20.34 -33.05
CA ARG A 398 4.09 20.46 -34.48
C ARG A 398 3.82 19.19 -35.28
N LEU A 399 3.94 18.01 -34.66
CA LEU A 399 3.69 16.73 -35.32
C LEU A 399 2.19 16.51 -35.55
N LEU A 400 1.37 16.81 -34.53
CA LEU A 400 -0.09 16.63 -34.58
C LEU A 400 -0.82 17.76 -35.30
N HIS A 401 -0.39 19.02 -35.10
CA HIS A 401 -1.02 20.22 -35.65
C HIS A 401 0.00 21.08 -36.42
N PRO A 402 0.53 20.58 -37.56
CA PRO A 402 1.56 21.28 -38.32
C PRO A 402 1.14 22.67 -38.81
N GLU A 403 -0.16 22.94 -38.94
CA GLU A 403 -0.76 24.23 -39.32
C GLU A 403 -0.79 25.29 -38.20
N LEU A 404 -0.59 24.90 -36.93
CA LEU A 404 -0.61 25.82 -35.78
C LEU A 404 0.79 26.29 -35.35
N ALA A 405 1.86 25.80 -35.99
CA ALA A 405 3.24 25.91 -35.49
C ALA A 405 4.03 27.13 -36.03
N ASP A 406 3.61 28.36 -35.73
CA ASP A 406 4.24 29.58 -36.30
C ASP A 406 5.02 30.48 -35.32
N ASN A 407 5.28 30.05 -34.08
CA ASN A 407 6.18 30.78 -33.17
C ASN A 407 7.23 29.86 -32.54
N ARG A 408 8.47 30.00 -33.01
CA ARG A 408 9.66 29.34 -32.46
C ARG A 408 10.12 30.10 -31.20
N PRO A 409 10.34 29.45 -30.04
CA PRO A 409 11.04 30.10 -28.93
C PRO A 409 12.46 30.49 -29.33
N ASP A 410 12.94 31.64 -28.82
CA ASP A 410 14.21 32.27 -29.24
C ASP A 410 15.44 31.40 -28.93
N LYS A 411 16.41 31.43 -29.85
CA LYS A 411 17.45 30.40 -30.06
C LYS A 411 18.73 30.63 -29.23
N SER A 412 18.67 31.36 -28.13
CA SER A 412 19.86 31.90 -27.44
C SER A 412 20.20 31.31 -26.06
N ALA A 413 19.48 30.30 -25.60
CA ALA A 413 19.98 29.37 -24.59
C ALA A 413 20.00 27.97 -25.22
N PHE A 414 20.76 27.03 -24.65
CA PHE A 414 20.86 25.62 -25.09
C PHE A 414 21.86 25.36 -26.23
N ARG A 415 23.11 25.16 -25.79
CA ARG A 415 24.08 24.34 -26.54
C ARG A 415 23.47 22.97 -26.76
N THR A 416 23.56 22.51 -28.00
CA THR A 416 23.28 21.13 -28.41
C THR A 416 24.20 20.19 -27.64
N VAL A 417 23.67 19.46 -26.67
CA VAL A 417 24.37 18.31 -26.07
C VAL A 417 23.94 17.09 -26.88
N LYS A 418 24.94 16.44 -27.47
CA LYS A 418 24.77 15.14 -28.13
C LYS A 418 24.06 14.18 -27.18
N SER A 419 23.08 13.44 -27.72
CA SER A 419 22.42 12.36 -27.01
C SER A 419 23.43 11.30 -26.56
N GLY A 420 23.54 11.17 -25.26
CA GLY A 420 24.15 10.08 -24.52
C GLY A 420 23.88 10.40 -23.06
N ARG A 421 22.80 9.84 -22.48
CA ARG A 421 22.41 10.08 -21.08
C ARG A 421 23.57 9.68 -20.17
N ASP A 422 24.30 10.67 -19.68
CA ASP A 422 25.35 10.52 -18.69
C ASP A 422 25.09 11.60 -17.64
N HIS A 423 24.47 11.22 -16.52
CA HIS A 423 24.12 12.08 -15.40
C HIS A 423 24.75 11.54 -14.12
N SER A 424 24.87 12.38 -13.10
CA SER A 424 25.41 11.98 -11.81
C SER A 424 24.51 12.39 -10.66
N TYR A 425 24.54 11.61 -9.58
CA TYR A 425 23.84 11.89 -8.34
C TYR A 425 24.78 12.56 -7.35
N VAL A 426 24.25 13.49 -6.56
CA VAL A 426 24.89 13.95 -5.32
C VAL A 426 24.10 13.41 -4.15
N ILE A 427 24.69 12.48 -3.40
CA ILE A 427 24.02 11.74 -2.31
C ILE A 427 24.67 12.15 -0.99
N SER A 428 23.85 12.58 -0.03
CA SER A 428 24.24 12.77 1.36
C SER A 428 24.13 11.45 2.10
N VAL A 429 25.22 11.01 2.73
CA VAL A 429 25.30 9.77 3.51
C VAL A 429 25.67 10.13 4.94
N SER A 430 24.89 9.70 5.91
CA SER A 430 24.97 10.16 7.31
C SER A 430 24.99 8.98 8.28
N LEU A 431 26.00 8.93 9.16
CA LEU A 431 26.18 7.90 10.20
C LEU A 431 25.83 8.44 11.60
N GLY A 432 24.93 9.41 11.66
CA GLY A 432 24.46 10.03 12.90
C GLY A 432 24.43 11.55 12.85
N THR A 433 23.94 12.16 13.93
CA THR A 433 23.78 13.62 13.99
C THR A 433 25.15 14.31 13.92
N GLY A 434 25.42 15.02 12.82
CA GLY A 434 26.63 15.81 12.64
C GLY A 434 27.79 15.11 11.94
N CYS A 435 27.67 13.82 11.60
CA CYS A 435 28.64 13.08 10.81
C CYS A 435 28.05 12.64 9.46
N TYR A 436 28.47 13.29 8.38
CA TYR A 436 27.98 12.99 7.03
C TYR A 436 29.02 13.25 5.93
N ARG A 437 28.79 12.64 4.78
CA ARG A 437 29.54 12.78 3.53
C ARG A 437 28.58 13.13 2.41
N HIS A 438 29.00 13.96 1.46
CA HIS A 438 28.30 14.10 0.19
C HIS A 438 29.16 13.46 -0.89
N ILE A 439 28.57 12.55 -1.66
CA ILE A 439 29.23 11.75 -2.66
C ILE A 439 28.59 12.07 -4.01
N ARG A 440 29.42 12.38 -5.01
CA ARG A 440 29.01 12.49 -6.41
C ARG A 440 29.32 11.16 -7.11
N ILE A 441 28.36 10.58 -7.81
CA ILE A 441 28.52 9.26 -8.46
C ILE A 441 27.71 9.17 -9.75
N SER A 442 28.20 8.44 -10.76
CA SER A 442 27.51 8.29 -12.04
C SER A 442 26.24 7.46 -11.88
N GLY A 443 25.17 7.81 -12.60
CA GLY A 443 23.94 7.03 -12.58
C GLY A 443 24.08 5.60 -13.14
N ARG A 444 25.12 5.39 -13.96
CA ARG A 444 25.49 4.07 -14.49
C ARG A 444 26.29 3.22 -13.50
N SER A 445 26.81 3.81 -12.43
CA SER A 445 27.49 3.04 -11.38
C SER A 445 26.49 2.13 -10.69
N THR A 446 26.99 1.03 -10.13
CA THR A 446 26.20 0.06 -9.39
C THR A 446 26.00 0.48 -7.93
N LEU A 447 25.07 -0.18 -7.24
CA LEU A 447 24.96 -0.05 -5.79
C LEU A 447 26.22 -0.55 -5.07
N TRP A 448 26.95 -1.51 -5.67
CA TRP A 448 28.27 -1.93 -5.21
C TRP A 448 29.31 -0.79 -5.28
N ASP A 449 29.31 0.00 -6.35
CA ASP A 449 30.21 1.16 -6.47
C ASP A 449 29.86 2.23 -5.43
N LEU A 450 28.56 2.42 -5.15
CA LEU A 450 28.09 3.31 -4.09
C LEU A 450 28.50 2.82 -2.69
N HIS A 451 28.42 1.51 -2.43
CA HIS A 451 28.93 0.87 -1.21
C HIS A 451 30.42 1.17 -1.01
N SER A 452 31.22 0.93 -2.06
CA SER A 452 32.68 1.07 -2.03
C SER A 452 33.10 2.50 -1.63
N ILE A 453 32.51 3.51 -2.27
CA ILE A 453 32.82 4.92 -1.98
C ILE A 453 32.24 5.39 -0.62
N ILE A 454 31.18 4.76 -0.10
CA ILE A 454 30.70 5.05 1.26
C ILE A 454 31.72 4.56 2.28
N LEU A 455 32.21 3.32 2.18
CA LEU A 455 33.21 2.81 3.12
C LEU A 455 34.50 3.63 3.07
N GLU A 456 34.98 3.97 1.87
CA GLU A 456 36.12 4.87 1.69
C GLU A 456 35.89 6.22 2.39
N ALA A 457 34.70 6.81 2.25
CA ALA A 457 34.39 8.11 2.83
C ALA A 457 34.33 8.12 4.37
N PHE A 458 34.09 6.96 4.98
CA PHE A 458 34.08 6.79 6.44
C PHE A 458 35.35 6.09 6.98
N GLY A 459 36.26 5.65 6.11
CA GLY A 459 37.49 4.96 6.50
C GLY A 459 37.24 3.56 7.06
N PHE A 460 36.22 2.88 6.54
CA PHE A 460 35.90 1.50 6.90
C PHE A 460 36.56 0.53 5.90
N ASP A 461 37.03 -0.60 6.41
CA ASP A 461 37.47 -1.77 5.65
C ASP A 461 36.25 -2.57 5.16
N ASP A 462 36.29 -3.05 3.92
CA ASP A 462 35.22 -3.83 3.30
C ASP A 462 35.36 -5.33 3.61
N ASP A 463 35.06 -5.71 4.85
CA ASP A 463 35.29 -7.05 5.42
C ASP A 463 34.01 -7.81 5.80
N HIS A 464 32.83 -7.19 5.64
CA HIS A 464 31.53 -7.76 6.02
C HIS A 464 30.46 -7.56 4.92
N ALA A 465 29.32 -8.24 5.10
CA ALA A 465 28.20 -8.15 4.18
C ALA A 465 27.43 -6.82 4.26
N HIS A 466 26.80 -6.42 3.16
CA HIS A 466 26.03 -5.19 3.07
C HIS A 466 24.70 -5.34 2.32
N ALA A 467 23.84 -4.34 2.50
CA ALA A 467 22.57 -4.22 1.81
C ALA A 467 22.12 -2.75 1.66
N PHE A 468 21.36 -2.47 0.60
CA PHE A 468 20.62 -1.22 0.42
C PHE A 468 19.11 -1.45 0.55
N PHE A 469 18.41 -0.54 1.21
CA PHE A 469 16.95 -0.54 1.37
C PHE A 469 16.38 0.76 0.81
N MET A 470 15.89 0.70 -0.43
CA MET A 470 15.51 1.88 -1.22
C MET A 470 14.15 2.48 -0.81
N ASP A 471 13.40 1.79 0.04
CA ASP A 471 12.17 2.27 0.69
C ASP A 471 12.43 2.94 2.05
N ASN A 472 13.71 3.13 2.42
CA ASN A 472 14.15 3.75 3.68
C ASN A 472 13.79 2.94 4.95
N VAL A 473 13.44 1.66 4.81
CA VAL A 473 13.12 0.76 5.93
C VAL A 473 14.19 -0.33 6.04
N GLN A 474 14.91 -0.36 7.18
CA GLN A 474 15.96 -1.35 7.42
C GLN A 474 15.34 -2.75 7.44
N TRP A 475 16.01 -3.73 6.82
CA TRP A 475 15.53 -5.10 6.70
C TRP A 475 14.21 -5.26 5.93
N SER A 476 13.82 -4.24 5.15
CA SER A 476 12.72 -4.38 4.21
C SER A 476 13.03 -5.46 3.18
N ARG A 477 12.02 -6.26 2.86
CA ARG A 477 12.05 -7.20 1.71
C ARG A 477 11.51 -6.56 0.44
N ARG A 478 11.16 -5.28 0.48
CA ARG A 478 10.69 -4.48 -0.67
C ARG A 478 11.83 -3.58 -1.12
N ASN A 479 12.08 -3.54 -2.42
CA ASN A 479 13.07 -2.64 -3.05
C ASN A 479 14.42 -2.62 -2.30
N CYS A 480 14.94 -3.81 -2.01
CA CYS A 480 16.17 -4.04 -1.27
C CYS A 480 17.19 -4.74 -2.17
N TYR A 481 18.47 -4.51 -1.95
CA TYR A 481 19.55 -5.08 -2.75
C TYR A 481 20.64 -5.59 -1.81
N PHE A 482 20.90 -6.89 -1.85
CA PHE A 482 21.95 -7.56 -1.08
C PHE A 482 23.19 -7.81 -1.95
N MET A 483 24.35 -7.99 -1.32
CA MET A 483 25.56 -8.47 -2.02
C MET A 483 25.33 -9.82 -2.69
N ARG A 484 26.01 -10.09 -3.81
CA ARG A 484 25.76 -11.27 -4.67
C ARG A 484 25.95 -12.62 -3.99
N ASP A 485 26.89 -12.72 -3.04
CA ASP A 485 27.35 -14.01 -2.50
C ASP A 485 26.70 -14.38 -1.16
N MET A 486 25.47 -13.92 -0.89
CA MET A 486 24.75 -14.28 0.33
C MET A 486 23.83 -15.50 0.11
N GLU A 487 23.97 -16.53 0.96
CA GLU A 487 23.10 -17.72 1.01
C GLU A 487 21.72 -17.40 1.63
N MET A 488 21.00 -16.39 1.10
CA MET A 488 19.61 -16.11 1.47
C MET A 488 18.67 -16.36 0.29
N GLU A 489 17.42 -16.74 0.61
CA GLU A 489 16.29 -16.91 -0.33
C GLU A 489 15.83 -15.56 -0.93
N TYR A 490 16.73 -14.85 -1.62
CA TYR A 490 16.47 -13.60 -2.33
C TYR A 490 16.73 -13.80 -3.83
N ASP A 491 15.67 -13.73 -4.63
CA ASP A 491 15.68 -13.94 -6.10
C ASP A 491 15.69 -12.60 -6.87
N GLY A 492 16.08 -11.51 -6.21
CA GLY A 492 16.17 -10.18 -6.83
C GLY A 492 17.61 -9.83 -7.24
N PRO A 493 17.79 -8.75 -8.02
CA PRO A 493 19.12 -8.33 -8.47
C PRO A 493 20.00 -7.94 -7.28
N SER A 494 21.29 -8.30 -7.36
CA SER A 494 22.28 -7.96 -6.32
C SER A 494 22.76 -6.51 -6.43
N THR A 495 23.54 -6.04 -5.46
CA THR A 495 24.14 -4.68 -5.49
C THR A 495 25.07 -4.44 -6.69
N GLU A 496 25.67 -5.50 -7.21
CA GLU A 496 26.58 -5.54 -8.36
C GLU A 496 25.82 -5.51 -9.70
N GLU A 497 24.54 -5.90 -9.69
CA GLU A 497 23.69 -6.01 -10.88
C GLU A 497 22.77 -4.80 -11.07
N CYS A 498 22.47 -4.07 -9.99
CA CYS A 498 21.61 -2.89 -10.01
C CYS A 498 22.44 -1.60 -10.14
N SER A 499 22.26 -0.89 -11.26
CA SER A 499 22.76 0.47 -11.42
C SER A 499 21.92 1.49 -10.64
N LEU A 500 22.52 2.62 -10.25
CA LEU A 500 21.83 3.70 -9.55
C LEU A 500 20.60 4.21 -10.34
N ASP A 501 20.68 4.24 -11.67
CA ASP A 501 19.54 4.59 -12.55
C ASP A 501 18.36 3.60 -12.43
N ARG A 502 18.63 2.34 -12.11
CA ARG A 502 17.63 1.29 -11.93
C ARG A 502 17.17 1.16 -10.48
N ALA A 503 17.85 1.83 -9.55
CA ALA A 503 17.49 1.85 -8.14
C ALA A 503 16.44 2.93 -7.79
N GLY A 504 15.90 3.63 -8.81
CA GLY A 504 14.85 4.63 -8.66
C GLY A 504 15.29 5.86 -7.87
N LEU A 505 16.52 6.35 -8.07
CA LEU A 505 17.05 7.52 -7.38
C LEU A 505 16.54 8.83 -8.01
N CYS A 506 15.83 9.62 -7.22
CA CYS A 506 15.37 10.96 -7.56
C CYS A 506 15.74 11.96 -6.46
N LYS A 507 15.62 13.27 -6.74
CA LYS A 507 15.98 14.32 -5.78
C LYS A 507 15.14 14.18 -4.50
N GLU A 508 15.73 14.43 -3.34
CA GLU A 508 15.12 14.27 -2.01
C GLU A 508 14.83 12.83 -1.55
N LYS A 509 14.92 11.82 -2.44
CA LYS A 509 14.76 10.41 -2.07
C LYS A 509 15.69 10.02 -0.93
N GLN A 510 15.12 9.32 0.04
CA GLN A 510 15.83 8.78 1.18
C GLN A 510 15.83 7.27 1.11
N PHE A 511 16.95 6.67 1.52
CA PHE A 511 17.13 5.23 1.57
C PHE A 511 18.17 4.89 2.63
N LYS A 512 18.26 3.61 2.98
CA LYS A 512 19.23 3.13 3.97
C LYS A 512 20.29 2.26 3.32
N PHE A 513 21.51 2.40 3.81
CA PHE A 513 22.61 1.50 3.52
C PHE A 513 23.03 0.86 4.84
N LEU A 514 23.07 -0.46 4.88
CA LEU A 514 23.45 -1.26 6.04
C LEU A 514 24.73 -2.03 5.69
N PHE A 515 25.76 -1.84 6.49
CA PHE A 515 27.03 -2.55 6.40
C PHE A 515 27.29 -3.30 7.70
N ASP A 516 27.84 -4.50 7.61
CA ASP A 516 28.01 -5.44 8.72
C ASP A 516 26.69 -5.79 9.43
N PHE A 517 26.15 -6.97 9.13
CA PHE A 517 24.88 -7.42 9.73
C PHE A 517 24.99 -7.81 11.20
N GLY A 518 26.21 -7.94 11.74
CA GLY A 518 26.44 -8.19 13.17
C GLY A 518 26.33 -6.90 13.98
N ASP A 519 27.13 -5.90 13.61
CA ASP A 519 27.19 -4.61 14.33
C ASP A 519 26.18 -3.56 13.81
N GLU A 520 25.52 -3.85 12.68
CA GLU A 520 24.47 -3.05 12.03
C GLU A 520 24.84 -1.58 11.79
N TRP A 521 25.97 -1.33 11.09
CA TRP A 521 26.34 0.03 10.68
C TRP A 521 25.31 0.59 9.69
N LEU A 522 24.37 1.38 10.22
CA LEU A 522 23.26 1.92 9.45
C LEU A 522 23.50 3.38 9.03
N PHE A 523 23.63 3.57 7.73
CA PHE A 523 23.77 4.88 7.10
C PHE A 523 22.43 5.37 6.56
N GLN A 524 22.08 6.61 6.89
CA GLN A 524 20.98 7.33 6.25
C GLN A 524 21.46 8.01 4.98
N CYS A 525 20.91 7.62 3.84
CA CYS A 525 21.20 8.22 2.54
C CYS A 525 20.07 9.16 2.11
N LYS A 526 20.43 10.25 1.43
CA LYS A 526 19.49 11.20 0.81
C LYS A 526 20.06 11.78 -0.47
N VAL A 527 19.34 11.68 -1.58
CA VAL A 527 19.74 12.32 -2.83
C VAL A 527 19.52 13.83 -2.71
N LEU A 528 20.59 14.61 -2.81
CA LEU A 528 20.53 16.07 -2.75
C LEU A 528 20.27 16.68 -4.13
N ARG A 529 20.89 16.11 -5.18
CA ARG A 529 20.84 16.63 -6.55
C ARG A 529 20.98 15.50 -7.56
N VAL A 530 20.35 15.69 -8.71
CA VAL A 530 20.62 14.96 -9.96
C VAL A 530 21.22 15.99 -10.93
N LEU A 531 22.43 15.72 -11.41
CA LEU A 531 23.21 16.61 -12.26
C LEU A 531 23.20 16.09 -13.69
N LYS A 532 22.96 16.97 -14.66
CA LYS A 532 22.93 16.61 -16.09
C LYS A 532 24.29 16.18 -16.62
N GLU A 533 25.38 16.51 -15.93
CA GLU A 533 26.72 16.03 -16.25
C GLU A 533 27.04 14.73 -15.49
N GLY A 534 27.45 13.70 -16.23
CA GLY A 534 28.05 12.49 -15.68
C GLY A 534 29.35 12.76 -14.91
N THR A 535 29.84 11.70 -14.27
CA THR A 535 31.17 11.64 -13.66
C THR A 535 31.81 10.31 -14.05
N GLU A 536 33.11 10.30 -14.32
CA GLU A 536 33.79 9.04 -14.68
C GLU A 536 34.03 8.17 -13.45
N GLU A 537 34.39 8.80 -12.32
CA GLU A 537 34.64 8.14 -11.04
C GLU A 537 33.77 8.74 -9.93
N PRO A 538 33.43 7.95 -8.89
CA PRO A 538 32.83 8.47 -7.66
C PRO A 538 33.76 9.47 -6.95
N GLU A 539 33.19 10.54 -6.39
CA GLU A 539 33.96 11.61 -5.73
C GLU A 539 33.30 12.03 -4.41
N ILE A 540 34.09 12.12 -3.34
CA ILE A 540 33.64 12.69 -2.06
C ILE A 540 33.73 14.21 -2.12
N ILE A 541 32.63 14.86 -2.48
CA ILE A 541 32.60 16.31 -2.70
C ILE A 541 32.48 17.13 -1.39
N LYS A 542 32.13 16.48 -0.27
CA LYS A 542 32.08 17.13 1.06
C LYS A 542 32.17 16.12 2.19
N SER A 543 32.92 16.48 3.24
CA SER A 543 32.98 15.74 4.50
C SER A 543 32.71 16.64 5.70
N LYS A 544 31.89 16.17 6.65
CA LYS A 544 31.64 16.86 7.93
C LYS A 544 31.53 15.85 9.06
N GLY A 545 32.17 16.16 10.19
CA GLY A 545 32.22 15.29 11.36
C GLY A 545 33.27 14.20 11.23
N GLU A 546 33.87 13.84 12.35
CA GLU A 546 34.83 12.73 12.45
C GLU A 546 34.07 11.41 12.29
N ALA A 547 34.60 10.51 11.44
CA ALA A 547 34.03 9.17 11.32
C ALA A 547 34.37 8.36 12.59
N PRO A 548 33.44 7.55 13.12
CA PRO A 548 33.77 6.63 14.20
C PRO A 548 34.83 5.62 13.74
N LYS A 549 35.60 5.05 14.68
CA LYS A 549 36.37 3.85 14.38
C LYS A 549 35.41 2.71 14.06
N GLN A 550 35.70 1.94 13.01
CA GLN A 550 34.87 0.81 12.59
C GLN A 550 34.78 -0.27 13.67
N TYR A 551 35.91 -0.67 14.24
CA TYR A 551 35.95 -1.58 15.40
C TYR A 551 36.91 -1.03 16.46
N PRO A 552 36.67 -1.32 17.76
CA PRO A 552 37.68 -1.07 18.78
C PRO A 552 38.92 -1.90 18.47
N ASP A 553 40.11 -1.30 18.64
CA ASP A 553 41.36 -2.05 18.60
C ASP A 553 41.26 -3.11 19.71
N TRP A 554 41.18 -4.39 19.35
CA TRP A 554 41.31 -5.45 20.34
C TRP A 554 42.72 -5.29 20.92
N GLU A 555 42.82 -4.76 22.15
CA GLU A 555 44.06 -4.92 22.91
C GLU A 555 44.33 -6.42 22.91
N GLU A 556 45.47 -6.80 22.33
CA GLU A 556 46.13 -8.08 22.60
C GLU A 556 46.39 -8.10 24.11
N ASP A 557 45.36 -8.45 24.90
CA ASP A 557 45.54 -8.91 26.26
C ASP A 557 46.22 -10.27 26.13
N ASP A 558 47.55 -10.17 26.11
CA ASP A 558 48.51 -11.23 26.32
C ASP A 558 47.95 -12.24 27.32
N TRP A 559 47.56 -13.38 26.79
CA TRP A 559 47.60 -14.64 27.50
C TRP A 559 49.05 -14.98 27.84
N GLU A 560 49.63 -14.28 28.81
CA GLU A 560 50.71 -14.78 29.67
C GLU A 560 50.08 -14.89 31.07
N GLY A 561 49.69 -16.05 31.58
CA GLY A 561 50.54 -17.22 31.77
C GLY A 561 51.10 -17.24 33.19
N GLU A 562 50.25 -17.58 34.17
CA GLU A 562 50.51 -18.47 35.35
C GLU A 562 49.39 -18.40 36.41
#